data_AF-A0A931XHT9-F1
#
_entry.id   AF-A0A931XHT9-F1
#
_cell.length_a   1.000
_cell.length_b   1.000
_cell.length_c   1.000
_cell.angle_alpha   90.00
_cell.angle_beta   90.00
_cell.angle_gamma   90.00
#
_symmetry.space_group_name_H-M   'P 1'
#
loop_
_entity.id
_entity.type
_entity.pdbx_description
1 polymer ?
#
loop_
_entity_poly.entity_id
_entity_poly.type
_entity_poly.pdbx_seq_one_letter_code
_entity_poly.pdbx_strand_id
1 'polypeptide(L)'
;MQDGAQDGAQDGQARPEDRRQSGAPLIPAYVLGCGGAGIACVREAKERIATFLGAPRPDGRDEPELPDLLQFHGLDTVPWSSSEGVARLRPSEYTPPGGFNAGMVIDTMRRSQDTEGRARRYREIQRWWDSDIDPGVVSQGARQIRPIGRLAFYYGFRQFQRAFHDKLDRLRGIAAREEAERQGYEVLARTGEMKVYVITSLCGGTGSGMFMDVAAWVRHVLQDQARLVAVLLMPSVFTLAIDADVQR
;
A
#
# COMPACT_ATOMS: atom_id res chain seq x y z
N MET A 1 64.94 23.22 17.53
CA MET A 1 64.62 22.20 16.52
C MET A 1 63.51 21.35 17.10
N GLN A 2 62.37 21.39 16.42
CA GLN A 2 61.12 20.70 16.72
C GLN A 2 61.23 19.20 16.43
N ASP A 3 60.12 18.52 16.75
CA ASP A 3 59.66 17.18 16.36
C ASP A 3 59.82 16.10 17.43
N GLY A 4 58.77 15.41 17.86
CA GLY A 4 57.39 15.41 17.41
C GLY A 4 56.72 14.14 17.94
N ALA A 5 55.85 14.29 18.95
CA ALA A 5 55.03 13.18 19.46
C ALA A 5 53.93 12.87 18.44
N GLN A 6 53.95 11.66 17.88
CA GLN A 6 52.88 11.17 17.02
C GLN A 6 51.73 10.67 17.89
N ASP A 7 50.67 11.48 17.95
CA ASP A 7 49.36 11.13 18.47
C ASP A 7 48.57 10.49 17.32
N GLY A 8 48.48 9.16 17.33
CA GLY A 8 47.76 8.38 16.33
C GLY A 8 46.27 8.35 16.67
N ALA A 9 45.52 9.29 16.09
CA ALA A 9 44.07 9.33 16.13
C ALA A 9 43.47 7.97 15.72
N GLN A 10 42.82 7.30 16.68
CA GLN A 10 41.92 6.20 16.38
C GLN A 10 40.65 6.77 15.76
N ASP A 11 40.45 6.49 14.47
CA ASP A 11 39.22 6.72 13.73
C ASP A 11 38.05 6.08 14.50
N GLY A 12 37.25 6.93 15.13
CA GLY A 12 35.99 6.57 15.77
C GLY A 12 34.96 6.19 14.71
N GLN A 13 35.04 4.96 14.18
CA GLN A 13 33.90 4.35 13.52
C GLN A 13 32.80 4.14 14.57
N ALA A 14 31.79 5.01 14.53
CA ALA A 14 30.59 4.90 15.34
C ALA A 14 30.04 3.46 15.25
N ARG A 15 29.79 2.85 16.41
CA ARG A 15 29.26 1.49 16.50
C ARG A 15 27.88 1.46 15.80
N PRO A 16 27.46 0.33 15.22
CA PRO A 16 26.13 0.21 14.59
C PRO A 16 24.97 0.63 15.51
N GLU A 17 25.19 0.56 16.83
CA GLU A 17 24.27 0.94 17.89
C GLU A 17 24.02 2.46 17.97
N ASP A 18 24.98 3.30 17.53
CA ASP A 18 24.87 4.78 17.60
C ASP A 18 24.01 5.39 16.48
N ARG A 19 23.63 4.62 15.44
CA ARG A 19 22.81 5.15 14.33
C ARG A 19 21.31 5.22 14.61
N ARG A 20 20.83 4.72 15.76
CA ARG A 20 19.40 4.74 16.13
C ARG A 20 18.98 6.05 16.80
N GLN A 21 19.35 7.20 16.23
CA GLN A 21 18.98 8.52 16.75
C GLN A 21 18.21 9.35 15.72
N SER A 22 17.14 8.83 15.14
CA SER A 22 16.06 9.75 14.81
C SER A 22 15.25 9.95 16.08
N GLY A 23 15.45 11.06 16.79
CA GLY A 23 14.52 11.52 17.85
C GLY A 23 13.13 11.90 17.30
N ALA A 24 12.75 11.34 16.16
CA ALA A 24 11.46 11.51 15.54
C ALA A 24 10.54 10.38 16.05
N PRO A 25 9.42 10.72 16.70
CA PRO A 25 8.53 9.72 17.23
C PRO A 25 7.86 8.88 16.15
N LEU A 26 7.69 7.59 16.46
CA LEU A 26 6.98 6.63 15.63
C LEU A 26 5.47 6.84 15.77
N ILE A 27 4.81 7.15 14.66
CA ILE A 27 3.36 7.28 14.57
C ILE A 27 2.82 6.04 13.86
N PRO A 28 1.79 5.34 14.41
CA PRO A 28 1.18 4.21 13.73
C PRO A 28 0.72 4.57 12.31
N ALA A 29 1.19 3.82 11.32
CA ALA A 29 0.97 4.15 9.92
C ALA A 29 0.58 2.94 9.08
N TYR A 30 -0.42 3.14 8.22
CA TYR A 30 -0.84 2.17 7.21
C TYR A 30 -0.60 2.75 5.81
N VAL A 31 0.21 2.08 4.99
CA VAL A 31 0.55 2.50 3.63
C VAL A 31 -0.03 1.50 2.63
N LEU A 32 -1.08 1.91 1.93
CA LEU A 32 -1.82 1.13 0.94
C LEU A 32 -1.53 1.61 -0.48
N GLY A 33 -1.02 0.74 -1.33
CA GLY A 33 -0.80 0.99 -2.76
C GLY A 33 -1.82 0.27 -3.62
N CYS A 34 -2.58 1.01 -4.42
CA CYS A 34 -3.59 0.47 -5.33
C CYS A 34 -3.09 0.49 -6.78
N GLY A 35 -3.01 -0.70 -7.39
CA GLY A 35 -2.43 -0.93 -8.72
C GLY A 35 -0.89 -0.88 -8.73
N GLY A 36 -0.29 -1.28 -9.86
CA GLY A 36 1.16 -1.42 -9.99
C GLY A 36 1.99 -0.20 -9.57
N ALA A 37 1.62 1.02 -10.01
CA ALA A 37 2.34 2.23 -9.63
C ALA A 37 2.24 2.54 -8.13
N GLY A 38 1.06 2.34 -7.54
CA GLY A 38 0.87 2.50 -6.10
C GLY A 38 1.71 1.51 -5.31
N ILE A 39 1.74 0.24 -5.74
CA ILE A 39 2.56 -0.80 -5.13
C ILE A 39 4.05 -0.50 -5.23
N ALA A 40 4.51 0.02 -6.37
CA ALA A 40 5.91 0.44 -6.52
C ALA A 40 6.27 1.52 -5.48
N CYS A 41 5.40 2.50 -5.26
CA CYS A 41 5.60 3.49 -4.20
C CYS A 41 5.59 2.88 -2.79
N VAL A 42 4.74 1.89 -2.51
CA VAL A 42 4.73 1.20 -1.20
C VAL A 42 6.06 0.49 -0.96
N ARG A 43 6.59 -0.23 -1.96
CA ARG A 43 7.89 -0.91 -1.86
C ARG A 43 9.01 0.09 -1.59
N GLU A 44 9.03 1.20 -2.31
CA GLU A 44 10.02 2.26 -2.12
C GLU A 44 9.88 2.93 -0.74
N ALA A 45 8.65 3.21 -0.29
CA ALA A 45 8.40 3.77 1.03
C ALA A 45 8.88 2.82 2.14
N LYS A 46 8.60 1.52 2.00
CA LYS A 46 9.05 0.49 2.94
C LYS A 46 10.57 0.42 3.03
N GLU A 47 11.26 0.44 1.89
CA GLU A 47 12.73 0.43 1.83
C GLU A 47 13.34 1.70 2.48
N ARG A 48 12.81 2.89 2.12
CA ARG A 48 13.30 4.15 2.68
C ARG A 48 13.07 4.25 4.19
N ILE A 49 11.91 3.81 4.68
CA ILE A 49 11.62 3.76 6.11
C ILE A 49 12.57 2.79 6.80
N ALA A 50 12.80 1.61 6.24
CA ALA A 50 13.75 0.65 6.79
C ALA A 50 15.18 1.21 6.86
N THR A 51 15.64 1.86 5.80
CA THR A 51 16.96 2.52 5.78
C THR A 51 17.03 3.63 6.84
N PHE A 52 15.99 4.47 6.91
CA PHE A 52 15.93 5.57 7.88
C PHE A 52 15.96 5.09 9.33
N LEU A 53 15.24 4.01 9.65
CA LEU A 53 15.21 3.43 11.00
C LEU A 53 16.42 2.55 11.30
N GLY A 54 17.30 2.29 10.32
CA GLY A 54 18.37 1.30 10.47
C GLY A 54 17.83 -0.10 10.78
N ALA A 55 16.69 -0.45 10.18
CA ALA A 55 15.98 -1.68 10.47
C ALA A 55 16.85 -2.93 10.16
N PRO A 56 16.92 -3.89 11.09
CA PRO A 56 17.69 -5.11 10.86
C PRO A 56 17.08 -5.94 9.72
N ARG A 57 17.94 -6.73 9.06
CA ARG A 57 17.57 -7.64 7.98
C ARG A 57 18.07 -9.05 8.35
N PRO A 58 17.27 -9.84 9.07
CA PRO A 58 17.65 -11.19 9.47
C PRO A 58 17.87 -12.11 8.26
N ASP A 59 18.71 -13.13 8.44
CA ASP A 59 18.84 -14.31 7.56
C ASP A 59 19.31 -14.08 6.11
N GLY A 60 20.08 -13.02 5.83
CA GLY A 60 20.58 -12.77 4.47
C GLY A 60 19.48 -12.54 3.42
N ARG A 61 18.26 -12.21 3.88
CA ARG A 61 17.13 -11.85 3.04
C ARG A 61 17.09 -10.33 2.88
N ASP A 62 16.71 -9.86 1.69
CA ASP A 62 16.48 -8.43 1.40
C ASP A 62 15.21 -7.86 2.06
N GLU A 63 14.77 -8.40 3.20
CA GLU A 63 13.51 -8.05 3.86
C GLU A 63 13.78 -7.39 5.21
N PRO A 64 13.37 -6.12 5.42
CA PRO A 64 13.57 -5.45 6.69
C PRO A 64 12.55 -5.87 7.75
N GLU A 65 13.03 -5.93 9.00
CA GLU A 65 12.19 -6.08 10.18
C GLU A 65 11.80 -4.71 10.70
N LEU A 66 10.53 -4.36 10.49
CA LEU A 66 9.93 -3.08 10.88
C LEU A 66 8.94 -3.29 12.03
N PRO A 67 8.77 -2.31 12.92
CA PRO A 67 7.75 -2.37 13.96
C PRO A 67 6.35 -2.66 13.39
N ASP A 68 5.55 -3.46 14.10
CA ASP A 68 4.17 -3.76 13.71
C ASP A 68 3.25 -2.52 13.68
N LEU A 69 3.71 -1.39 14.22
CA LEU A 69 3.06 -0.08 14.07
C LEU A 69 3.19 0.50 12.64
N LEU A 70 3.96 -0.14 11.75
CA LEU A 70 4.08 0.21 10.33
C LEU A 70 3.53 -0.92 9.47
N GLN A 71 2.38 -0.69 8.85
CA GLN A 71 1.71 -1.69 8.02
C GLN A 71 1.75 -1.29 6.54
N PHE A 72 2.18 -2.22 5.69
CA PHE A 72 2.26 -2.04 4.23
C PHE A 72 1.28 -2.98 3.53
N HIS A 73 0.66 -2.52 2.44
CA HIS A 73 -0.28 -3.33 1.68
C HIS A 73 -0.32 -2.94 0.20
N GLY A 74 -0.20 -3.93 -0.68
CA GLY A 74 -0.48 -3.82 -2.10
C GLY A 74 -1.84 -4.42 -2.46
N LEU A 75 -2.61 -3.70 -3.28
CA LEU A 75 -3.91 -4.12 -3.80
C LEU A 75 -3.90 -3.98 -5.32
N ASP A 76 -3.83 -5.09 -6.05
CA ASP A 76 -3.77 -5.07 -7.51
C ASP A 76 -4.28 -6.38 -8.13
N THR A 77 -4.95 -6.23 -9.27
CA THR A 77 -5.52 -7.29 -10.11
C THR A 77 -4.53 -8.31 -10.66
N VAL A 78 -3.23 -8.03 -10.57
CA VAL A 78 -2.16 -8.97 -10.91
C VAL A 78 -1.88 -9.86 -9.68
N PRO A 79 -1.66 -11.17 -9.85
CA PRO A 79 -1.25 -12.04 -8.74
C PRO A 79 0.04 -11.54 -8.07
N TRP A 80 0.17 -11.83 -6.78
CA TRP A 80 1.45 -11.63 -6.11
C TRP A 80 2.54 -12.46 -6.79
N SER A 81 3.69 -11.84 -7.02
CA SER A 81 4.91 -12.50 -7.48
C SER A 81 6.09 -12.03 -6.64
N SER A 82 7.06 -12.92 -6.44
CA SER A 82 8.37 -12.54 -5.90
C SER A 82 9.13 -11.75 -6.97
N SER A 83 9.34 -10.45 -6.75
CA SER A 83 10.21 -9.63 -7.60
C SER A 83 11.65 -9.64 -7.04
N GLU A 84 12.67 -9.72 -7.87
CA GLU A 84 14.06 -9.45 -7.48
C GLU A 84 14.29 -7.92 -7.32
N GLY A 85 15.06 -7.50 -6.32
CA GLY A 85 15.74 -6.19 -6.31
C GLY A 85 15.13 -5.01 -5.52
N VAL A 86 13.87 -5.02 -5.06
CA VAL A 86 13.30 -3.94 -4.22
C VAL A 86 12.52 -4.57 -3.07
N ALA A 87 12.57 -3.97 -1.85
CA ALA A 87 11.89 -4.44 -0.64
C ALA A 87 10.57 -5.13 -0.98
N ARG A 88 10.54 -6.44 -0.77
CA ARG A 88 9.43 -7.26 -1.22
C ARG A 88 8.21 -6.92 -0.36
N LEU A 89 7.04 -6.85 -1.00
CA LEU A 89 5.82 -7.02 -0.23
C LEU A 89 5.70 -8.49 0.08
N ARG A 90 5.57 -8.84 1.35
CA ARG A 90 5.29 -10.21 1.79
C ARG A 90 3.95 -10.66 1.19
N PRO A 91 3.69 -11.97 1.04
CA PRO A 91 2.36 -12.44 0.64
C PRO A 91 1.23 -11.91 1.54
N SER A 92 1.49 -11.73 2.85
CA SER A 92 0.56 -11.13 3.82
C SER A 92 0.38 -9.61 3.68
N GLU A 93 1.21 -8.97 2.86
CA GLU A 93 1.15 -7.55 2.52
C GLU A 93 0.55 -7.35 1.11
N TYR A 94 -0.10 -8.36 0.54
CA TYR A 94 -0.65 -8.28 -0.82
C TYR A 94 -2.04 -8.92 -0.92
N THR A 95 -2.99 -8.18 -1.48
CA THR A 95 -4.33 -8.68 -1.82
C THR A 95 -4.52 -8.60 -3.33
N PRO A 96 -4.65 -9.74 -4.03
CA PRO A 96 -5.00 -9.75 -5.44
C PRO A 96 -6.53 -9.85 -5.65
N PRO A 97 -7.26 -8.76 -5.97
CA PRO A 97 -8.69 -8.83 -6.25
C PRO A 97 -8.99 -9.28 -7.70
N GLY A 98 -7.99 -9.83 -8.40
CA GLY A 98 -8.12 -10.41 -9.74
C GLY A 98 -8.34 -11.93 -9.70
N GLY A 99 -7.96 -12.63 -10.77
CA GLY A 99 -8.10 -14.08 -10.90
C GLY A 99 -9.52 -14.57 -11.18
N PHE A 100 -10.37 -13.73 -11.77
CA PHE A 100 -11.77 -14.08 -12.06
C PHE A 100 -12.17 -13.70 -13.49
N ASN A 101 -13.22 -14.36 -14.00
CA ASN A 101 -13.83 -14.02 -15.28
C ASN A 101 -14.89 -12.93 -15.06
N ALA A 102 -14.50 -11.68 -15.27
CA ALA A 102 -15.40 -10.54 -15.16
C ALA A 102 -16.48 -10.57 -16.26
N GLY A 103 -16.17 -11.10 -17.44
CA GLY A 103 -17.12 -11.27 -18.54
C GLY A 103 -18.33 -12.06 -18.05
N MET A 104 -18.11 -13.23 -17.44
CA MET A 104 -19.16 -14.04 -16.84
C MET A 104 -19.94 -13.33 -15.73
N VAL A 105 -19.29 -12.48 -14.93
CA VAL A 105 -19.97 -11.69 -13.88
C VAL A 105 -20.97 -10.71 -14.50
N ILE A 106 -20.54 -9.96 -15.51
CA ILE A 106 -21.39 -8.98 -16.22
C ILE A 106 -22.50 -9.68 -17.01
N ASP A 107 -22.17 -10.78 -17.66
CA ASP A 107 -23.12 -11.62 -18.37
C ASP A 107 -24.22 -12.16 -17.45
N THR A 108 -23.83 -12.66 -16.28
CA THR A 108 -24.79 -13.12 -15.26
C THR A 108 -25.62 -11.96 -14.72
N MET A 109 -24.99 -10.80 -14.49
CA MET A 109 -25.67 -9.58 -14.05
C MET A 109 -26.75 -9.12 -15.05
N ARG A 110 -26.45 -9.13 -16.36
CA ARG A 110 -27.39 -8.73 -17.42
C ARG A 110 -28.56 -9.72 -17.56
N ARG A 111 -28.32 -11.01 -17.34
CA ARG A 111 -29.35 -12.07 -17.42
C ARG A 111 -30.16 -12.25 -16.14
N SER A 112 -29.66 -11.77 -15.00
CA SER A 112 -30.35 -11.89 -13.72
C SER A 112 -31.57 -10.98 -13.69
N GLN A 113 -32.75 -11.56 -13.92
CA GLN A 113 -34.01 -10.95 -13.53
C GLN A 113 -34.13 -10.97 -12.00
N ASP A 114 -34.98 -10.10 -11.46
CA ASP A 114 -35.03 -9.66 -10.05
C ASP A 114 -35.47 -10.73 -9.02
N THR A 115 -34.93 -11.94 -9.10
CA THR A 115 -35.39 -13.10 -8.34
C THR A 115 -34.30 -13.58 -7.37
N GLU A 116 -34.53 -13.27 -6.08
CA GLU A 116 -33.85 -13.73 -4.85
C GLU A 116 -32.35 -13.42 -4.66
N GLY A 117 -32.01 -13.04 -3.40
CA GLY A 117 -30.68 -13.00 -2.74
C GLY A 117 -29.42 -12.62 -3.53
N ARG A 118 -29.09 -13.39 -4.58
CA ARG A 118 -28.06 -13.09 -5.60
C ARG A 118 -28.38 -11.80 -6.37
N ALA A 119 -29.66 -11.43 -6.48
CA ALA A 119 -30.12 -10.20 -7.12
C ALA A 119 -29.49 -8.93 -6.53
N ARG A 120 -29.20 -8.87 -5.22
CA ARG A 120 -28.65 -7.64 -4.61
C ARG A 120 -27.24 -7.31 -5.12
N ARG A 121 -26.37 -8.30 -5.25
CA ARG A 121 -24.98 -8.09 -5.72
C ARG A 121 -24.97 -7.56 -7.16
N TYR A 122 -25.76 -8.18 -8.02
CA TYR A 122 -25.88 -7.77 -9.42
C TYR A 122 -26.59 -6.41 -9.54
N ARG A 123 -27.59 -6.13 -8.70
CA ARG A 123 -28.22 -4.80 -8.62
C ARG A 123 -27.23 -3.68 -8.30
N GLU A 124 -26.30 -3.89 -7.38
CA GLU A 124 -25.31 -2.84 -7.09
C GLU A 124 -24.35 -2.63 -8.26
N ILE A 125 -23.93 -3.68 -8.97
CA ILE A 125 -23.08 -3.53 -10.17
C ILE A 125 -23.86 -2.83 -11.29
N GLN A 126 -25.14 -3.18 -11.50
CA GLN A 126 -26.02 -2.55 -12.50
C GLN A 126 -26.15 -1.03 -12.32
N ARG A 127 -26.01 -0.51 -11.10
CA ARG A 127 -26.14 0.93 -10.83
C ARG A 127 -25.01 1.79 -11.41
N TRP A 128 -23.85 1.19 -11.66
CA TRP A 128 -22.67 1.93 -12.12
C TRP A 128 -21.95 1.29 -13.30
N TRP A 129 -22.30 0.05 -13.67
CA TRP A 129 -21.80 -0.58 -14.89
C TRP A 129 -22.71 -0.21 -16.06
N ASP A 130 -22.34 0.85 -16.77
CA ASP A 130 -23.06 1.40 -17.93
C ASP A 130 -22.36 1.08 -19.27
N SER A 131 -21.38 0.16 -19.25
CA SER A 131 -20.53 -0.11 -20.39
C SER A 131 -20.89 -1.39 -21.13
N ASP A 132 -20.86 -1.32 -22.46
CA ASP A 132 -20.94 -2.48 -23.37
C ASP A 132 -19.61 -3.24 -23.50
N ILE A 133 -18.55 -2.77 -22.85
CA ILE A 133 -17.24 -3.43 -22.84
C ILE A 133 -17.38 -4.85 -22.27
N ASP A 134 -16.80 -5.83 -22.95
CA ASP A 134 -16.51 -7.15 -22.37
C ASP A 134 -15.24 -7.05 -21.51
N PRO A 135 -15.36 -7.14 -20.18
CA PRO A 135 -14.21 -7.05 -19.29
C PRO A 135 -13.31 -8.30 -19.36
N GLY A 136 -13.78 -9.42 -19.94
CA GLY A 136 -13.01 -10.64 -20.09
C GLY A 136 -12.52 -11.21 -18.76
N VAL A 137 -11.36 -11.87 -18.77
CA VAL A 137 -10.68 -12.35 -17.56
C VAL A 137 -9.82 -11.24 -16.97
N VAL A 138 -9.98 -10.97 -15.67
CA VAL A 138 -9.18 -9.99 -14.93
C VAL A 138 -8.09 -10.75 -14.17
N SER A 139 -6.92 -10.91 -14.79
CA SER A 139 -5.75 -11.58 -14.18
C SER A 139 -4.43 -10.86 -14.40
N GLN A 140 -4.37 -9.91 -15.34
CA GLN A 140 -3.15 -9.22 -15.74
C GLN A 140 -3.39 -7.70 -15.83
N GLY A 141 -4.12 -7.16 -14.86
CA GLY A 141 -4.52 -5.75 -14.88
C GLY A 141 -5.93 -5.50 -15.41
N ALA A 142 -6.34 -4.24 -15.35
CA ALA A 142 -7.65 -3.77 -15.81
C ALA A 142 -7.62 -3.11 -17.21
N ARG A 143 -6.58 -3.35 -18.03
CA ARG A 143 -6.45 -2.83 -19.41
C ARG A 143 -6.74 -1.31 -19.56
N GLN A 144 -6.35 -0.51 -18.56
CA GLN A 144 -6.65 0.93 -18.48
C GLN A 144 -8.14 1.31 -18.44
N ILE A 145 -9.04 0.34 -18.25
CA ILE A 145 -10.48 0.55 -18.16
C ILE A 145 -10.89 0.61 -16.68
N ARG A 146 -11.27 1.80 -16.22
CA ARG A 146 -11.58 2.10 -14.81
C ARG A 146 -12.75 1.28 -14.24
N PRO A 147 -13.85 1.06 -14.98
CA PRO A 147 -14.92 0.16 -14.52
C PRO A 147 -14.41 -1.25 -14.18
N ILE A 148 -13.43 -1.79 -14.91
CA ILE A 148 -12.85 -3.11 -14.63
C ILE A 148 -12.09 -3.10 -13.29
N GLY A 149 -11.32 -2.04 -13.01
CA GLY A 149 -10.63 -1.88 -11.72
C GLY A 149 -11.60 -1.81 -10.54
N ARG A 150 -12.71 -1.07 -10.72
CA ARG A 150 -13.82 -1.00 -9.74
C ARG A 150 -14.46 -2.36 -9.52
N LEU A 151 -14.77 -3.07 -10.60
CA LEU A 151 -15.37 -4.41 -10.56
C LEU A 151 -14.46 -5.41 -9.85
N ALA A 152 -13.15 -5.36 -10.10
CA ALA A 152 -12.18 -6.19 -9.40
C ALA A 152 -12.22 -5.93 -7.89
N PHE A 153 -12.19 -4.67 -7.46
CA PHE A 153 -12.32 -4.35 -6.04
C PHE A 153 -13.62 -4.87 -5.44
N TYR A 154 -14.74 -4.71 -6.14
CA TYR A 154 -16.04 -5.22 -5.69
C TYR A 154 -16.04 -6.76 -5.53
N TYR A 155 -15.40 -7.47 -6.45
CA TYR A 155 -15.23 -8.92 -6.39
C TYR A 155 -14.31 -9.35 -5.22
N GLY A 156 -13.16 -8.70 -5.08
CA GLY A 156 -12.15 -8.98 -4.06
C GLY A 156 -12.39 -8.33 -2.70
N PHE A 157 -13.50 -7.61 -2.52
CA PHE A 157 -13.74 -6.75 -1.36
C PHE A 157 -13.62 -7.48 -0.01
N ARG A 158 -14.13 -8.71 0.09
CA ARG A 158 -14.04 -9.51 1.33
C ARG A 158 -12.60 -9.89 1.70
N GLN A 159 -11.73 -10.06 0.71
CA GLN A 159 -10.32 -10.34 0.97
C GLN A 159 -9.62 -9.07 1.47
N PHE A 160 -9.85 -7.96 0.78
CA PHE A 160 -9.34 -6.65 1.20
C PHE A 160 -9.82 -6.28 2.60
N GLN A 161 -11.11 -6.45 2.90
CA GLN A 161 -11.69 -6.18 4.21
C GLN A 161 -10.99 -6.95 5.31
N ARG A 162 -10.76 -8.26 5.14
CA ARG A 162 -10.05 -9.07 6.14
C ARG A 162 -8.62 -8.59 6.34
N ALA A 163 -7.86 -8.45 5.24
CA ALA A 163 -6.48 -7.98 5.30
C ALA A 163 -6.35 -6.57 5.92
N PHE A 164 -7.33 -5.70 5.68
CA PHE A 164 -7.35 -4.37 6.30
C PHE A 164 -7.59 -4.44 7.81
N HIS A 165 -8.55 -5.24 8.28
CA HIS A 165 -8.81 -5.40 9.71
C HIS A 165 -7.61 -6.02 10.43
N ASP A 166 -6.98 -7.05 9.86
CA ASP A 166 -5.78 -7.66 10.44
C ASP A 166 -4.65 -6.64 10.64
N LYS A 167 -4.49 -5.70 9.70
CA LYS A 167 -3.49 -4.62 9.79
C LYS A 167 -3.91 -3.56 10.80
N LEU A 168 -5.20 -3.21 10.83
CA LEU A 168 -5.74 -2.25 11.78
C LEU A 168 -5.60 -2.73 13.23
N ASP A 169 -5.79 -4.02 13.47
CA ASP A 169 -5.63 -4.64 14.78
C ASP A 169 -4.18 -4.59 15.24
N ARG A 170 -3.21 -4.83 14.34
CA ARG A 170 -1.78 -4.63 14.63
C ARG A 170 -1.45 -3.18 14.99
N LEU A 171 -1.97 -2.22 14.23
CA LEU A 171 -1.75 -0.79 14.48
C LEU A 171 -2.32 -0.32 15.83
N ARG A 172 -3.39 -0.97 16.31
CA ARG A 172 -4.05 -0.68 17.58
C ARG A 172 -3.53 -1.53 18.75
N GLY A 173 -2.75 -2.57 18.47
CA GLY A 173 -2.30 -3.55 19.46
C GLY A 173 -1.38 -2.94 20.51
N ILE A 174 -1.68 -3.18 21.79
CA ILE A 174 -0.82 -2.78 22.91
C ILE A 174 0.55 -3.46 22.79
N ALA A 175 0.57 -4.75 22.48
CA ALA A 175 1.81 -5.51 22.29
C ALA A 175 2.72 -4.92 21.19
N ALA A 176 2.14 -4.40 20.10
CA ALA A 176 2.92 -3.76 19.04
C ALA A 176 3.57 -2.44 19.51
N ARG A 177 2.92 -1.73 20.44
CA ARG A 177 3.48 -0.51 21.07
C ARG A 177 4.58 -0.86 22.05
N GLU A 178 4.33 -1.78 22.96
CA GLU A 178 5.33 -2.24 23.94
C GLU A 178 6.57 -2.78 23.24
N GLU A 179 6.40 -3.54 22.15
CA GLU A 179 7.53 -4.02 21.35
C GLU A 179 8.31 -2.87 20.69
N ALA A 180 7.63 -1.89 20.10
CA ALA A 180 8.30 -0.73 19.52
C ALA A 180 9.09 0.07 20.59
N GLU A 181 8.51 0.27 21.77
CA GLU A 181 9.18 0.94 22.90
C GLU A 181 10.40 0.13 23.38
N ARG A 182 10.29 -1.20 23.48
CA ARG A 182 11.43 -2.10 23.79
C ARG A 182 12.54 -2.02 22.75
N GLN A 183 12.18 -1.79 21.48
CA GLN A 183 13.14 -1.62 20.38
C GLN A 183 13.78 -0.21 20.36
N GLY A 184 13.37 0.68 21.26
CA GLY A 184 13.91 2.03 21.43
C GLY A 184 13.17 3.12 20.65
N TYR A 185 11.99 2.82 20.09
CA TYR A 185 11.17 3.83 19.41
C TYR A 185 10.31 4.60 20.41
N GLU A 186 10.35 5.93 20.35
CA GLU A 186 9.36 6.78 21.03
C GLU A 186 8.04 6.72 20.26
N VAL A 187 7.00 6.09 20.82
CA VAL A 187 5.72 5.96 20.13
C VAL A 187 4.81 7.14 20.47
N LEU A 188 4.52 8.00 19.49
CA LEU A 188 3.45 9.00 19.62
C LEU A 188 2.10 8.32 19.38
N ALA A 189 1.47 7.94 20.48
CA ALA A 189 0.15 7.32 20.48
C ALA A 189 -0.89 8.18 21.19
N ARG A 190 -0.98 9.49 20.87
CA ARG A 190 -2.19 10.21 21.27
C ARG A 190 -3.38 9.52 20.57
N THR A 191 -4.45 9.33 21.31
CA THR A 191 -5.70 8.77 20.79
C THR A 191 -6.11 9.53 19.52
N GLY A 192 -6.12 8.83 18.37
CA GLY A 192 -6.55 9.38 17.07
C GLY A 192 -5.45 9.78 16.08
N GLU A 193 -4.17 9.59 16.38
CA GLU A 193 -3.06 10.07 15.52
C GLU A 193 -2.57 9.08 14.44
N MET A 194 -3.30 8.00 14.15
CA MET A 194 -2.90 7.05 13.09
C MET A 194 -2.91 7.73 11.71
N LYS A 195 -1.90 7.44 10.89
CA LYS A 195 -1.83 7.92 9.50
C LYS A 195 -2.14 6.79 8.53
N VAL A 196 -3.05 7.04 7.60
CA VAL A 196 -3.36 6.09 6.52
C VAL A 196 -3.10 6.75 5.18
N TYR A 197 -2.22 6.15 4.39
CA TYR A 197 -1.88 6.61 3.05
C TYR A 197 -2.50 5.68 2.02
N VAL A 198 -3.25 6.23 1.08
CA VAL A 198 -3.75 5.51 -0.10
C VAL A 198 -3.05 6.08 -1.32
N ILE A 199 -2.17 5.27 -1.92
CA ILE A 199 -1.31 5.65 -3.03
C ILE A 199 -1.82 5.00 -4.30
N THR A 200 -2.07 5.79 -5.34
CA THR A 200 -2.47 5.26 -6.64
C THR A 200 -2.12 6.20 -7.78
N SER A 201 -2.17 5.69 -9.01
CA SER A 201 -2.07 6.50 -10.24
C SER A 201 -3.45 6.77 -10.80
N LEU A 202 -3.70 8.03 -11.19
CA LEU A 202 -4.93 8.42 -11.88
C LEU A 202 -4.98 7.94 -13.34
N CYS A 203 -3.87 7.44 -13.87
CA CYS A 203 -3.72 7.01 -15.26
C CYS A 203 -4.05 5.52 -15.48
N GLY A 204 -3.95 4.69 -14.43
CA GLY A 204 -4.12 3.24 -14.52
C GLY A 204 -5.57 2.79 -14.39
N GLY A 205 -5.96 1.68 -15.01
CA GLY A 205 -7.32 1.14 -14.91
C GLY A 205 -7.63 0.52 -13.54
N THR A 206 -6.66 -0.20 -12.97
CA THR A 206 -6.83 -0.92 -11.70
C THR A 206 -6.93 0.05 -10.53
N GLY A 207 -5.84 0.76 -10.25
CA GLY A 207 -5.72 1.65 -9.09
C GLY A 207 -6.74 2.78 -9.10
N SER A 208 -6.83 3.56 -10.19
CA SER A 208 -7.81 4.65 -10.27
C SER A 208 -9.27 4.16 -10.26
N GLY A 209 -9.53 2.97 -10.83
CA GLY A 209 -10.86 2.37 -10.84
C GLY A 209 -11.36 1.98 -9.44
N MET A 210 -10.49 1.52 -8.56
CA MET A 210 -10.86 1.13 -7.19
C MET A 210 -10.70 2.24 -6.14
N PHE A 211 -9.96 3.30 -6.45
CA PHE A 211 -9.52 4.31 -5.47
C PHE A 211 -10.68 4.91 -4.67
N MET A 212 -11.76 5.31 -5.32
CA MET A 212 -12.88 5.97 -4.64
C MET A 212 -13.57 5.03 -3.66
N ASP A 213 -13.83 3.78 -4.04
CA ASP A 213 -14.46 2.80 -3.15
C ASP A 213 -13.51 2.42 -1.98
N VAL A 214 -12.20 2.29 -2.24
CA VAL A 214 -11.18 2.07 -1.21
C VAL A 214 -11.16 3.24 -0.22
N ALA A 215 -11.04 4.47 -0.70
CA ALA A 215 -10.94 5.66 0.15
C ALA A 215 -12.20 5.88 0.98
N ALA A 216 -13.39 5.74 0.36
CA ALA A 216 -14.66 5.86 1.04
C ALA A 216 -14.83 4.80 2.13
N TRP A 217 -14.50 3.53 1.83
CA TRP A 217 -14.63 2.45 2.80
C TRP A 217 -13.61 2.57 3.95
N VAL A 218 -12.35 2.90 3.64
CA VAL A 218 -11.32 3.13 4.67
C VAL A 218 -11.74 4.28 5.58
N ARG A 219 -12.24 5.40 5.03
CA ARG A 219 -12.79 6.49 5.86
C ARG A 219 -13.97 6.01 6.72
N HIS A 220 -14.86 5.20 6.17
CA HIS A 220 -15.98 4.65 6.92
C HIS A 220 -15.55 3.76 8.09
N VAL A 221 -14.50 2.95 7.94
CA VAL A 221 -14.00 2.12 9.06
C VAL A 221 -13.24 2.94 10.10
N LEU A 222 -12.45 3.92 9.65
CA LEU A 222 -11.58 4.69 10.53
C LEU A 222 -12.28 5.85 11.24
N GLN A 223 -13.37 6.38 10.67
CA GLN A 223 -14.05 7.58 11.16
C GLN A 223 -13.01 8.70 11.40
N ASP A 224 -12.99 9.32 12.58
CA ASP A 224 -12.04 10.36 12.97
C ASP A 224 -10.79 9.83 13.70
N GLN A 225 -10.63 8.51 13.78
CA GLN A 225 -9.51 7.88 14.50
C GLN A 225 -8.21 7.88 13.72
N ALA A 226 -8.22 8.38 12.48
CA ALA A 226 -7.05 8.42 11.62
C ALA A 226 -7.11 9.57 10.61
N ARG A 227 -5.91 10.08 10.28
CA ARG A 227 -5.70 10.96 9.14
C ARG A 227 -5.54 10.12 7.87
N LEU A 228 -6.56 10.15 7.01
CA LEU A 228 -6.50 9.56 5.67
C LEU A 228 -5.90 10.56 4.67
N VAL A 229 -4.83 10.15 4.00
CA VAL A 229 -4.09 10.93 3.00
C VAL A 229 -4.10 10.16 1.68
N ALA A 230 -4.51 10.82 0.60
CA ALA A 230 -4.40 10.27 -0.74
C ALA A 230 -3.12 10.82 -1.41
N VAL A 231 -2.33 9.92 -2.01
CA VAL A 231 -1.18 10.29 -2.85
C VAL A 231 -1.53 9.86 -4.27
N LEU A 232 -1.79 10.84 -5.13
CA LEU A 232 -2.31 10.64 -6.47
C LEU A 232 -1.21 10.94 -7.49
N LEU A 233 -0.73 9.89 -8.16
CA LEU A 233 0.29 10.02 -9.19
C LEU A 233 -0.34 10.52 -10.49
N MET A 234 0.22 11.61 -11.00
CA MET A 234 -0.15 12.26 -12.25
C MET A 234 0.64 11.66 -13.44
N PRO A 235 0.21 11.89 -14.69
CA PRO A 235 0.87 11.32 -15.88
C PRO A 235 2.39 11.58 -15.96
N SER A 236 2.87 12.68 -15.40
CA SER A 236 4.29 13.06 -15.39
C SER A 236 5.22 11.98 -14.85
N VAL A 237 4.76 11.15 -13.91
CA VAL A 237 5.61 10.07 -13.36
C VAL A 237 5.86 8.93 -14.36
N PHE A 238 5.09 8.87 -15.45
CA PHE A 238 5.25 7.90 -16.53
C PHE A 238 5.83 8.52 -17.81
N THR A 239 5.87 9.84 -17.89
CA THR A 239 6.22 10.58 -19.10
C THR A 239 7.41 11.49 -18.82
N LEU A 240 8.59 11.09 -19.30
CA LEU A 240 9.80 11.93 -19.31
C LEU A 240 9.66 13.15 -20.24
N ALA A 241 8.63 13.20 -21.09
CA ALA A 241 8.44 14.22 -22.12
C ALA A 241 7.81 15.54 -21.62
N ILE A 242 7.52 15.69 -20.32
CA ILE A 242 7.08 16.99 -19.76
C ILE A 242 8.29 17.93 -19.50
N ASP A 243 9.49 17.54 -19.93
CA ASP A 243 10.67 18.43 -19.95
C ASP A 243 10.92 19.12 -21.31
N ALA A 244 10.03 18.98 -22.29
CA ALA A 244 10.18 19.67 -23.57
C ALA A 244 9.30 20.92 -23.64
N ASP A 245 9.90 22.09 -23.38
CA ASP A 245 9.72 23.38 -24.07
C ASP A 245 8.31 23.91 -24.45
N VAL A 246 7.19 23.39 -23.93
CA VAL A 246 5.82 23.83 -24.31
C VAL A 246 5.20 24.81 -23.29
N GLN A 247 6.00 25.44 -22.43
CA GLN A 247 5.55 26.50 -21.51
C GLN A 247 6.30 27.84 -21.70
N ARG A 248 6.53 28.25 -22.95
CA ARG A 248 6.83 29.65 -23.30
C ARG A 248 5.76 30.22 -24.21
#